data_AF-A0A117R5R4-F1
#
_entry.id   AF-A0A117R5R4-F1
#
_cell.length_a   1.000
_cell.length_b   1.000
_cell.length_c   1.000
_cell.angle_alpha   90.00
_cell.angle_beta   90.00
_cell.angle_gamma   90.00
#
_symmetry.space_group_name_H-M   'P 1'
#
loop_
_entity.id
_entity.type
_entity.pdbx_description
1 polymer ?
#
loop_
_entity_poly.entity_id
_entity_poly.type
_entity_poly.pdbx_seq_one_letter_code
_entity_poly.pdbx_strand_id
1 'polypeptide(L)'
;MDGALQGSHHYIHSGCIRGTIANPHFSFHDPFVFLIRSNVDRLWDRWQNAPGHAWRLGPEHVHGVHDDSPASTVNAVLQPLAGGADGNVRPWSTGEDPSDPPTAKTSKDPTVVAPAHDDR
;
A
#
# COMPACT_ATOMS: atom_id res chain seq x y z
N MET A 1 -0.48 -13.26 1.15
CA MET A 1 -0.24 -12.86 -0.26
C MET A 1 0.06 -14.10 -1.08
N ASP A 2 -0.60 -14.27 -2.21
CA ASP A 2 -0.32 -15.35 -3.17
C ASP A 2 1.06 -15.13 -3.81
N GLY A 3 1.95 -16.11 -3.72
CA GLY A 3 3.31 -16.04 -4.25
C GLY A 3 3.36 -15.83 -5.76
N ALA A 4 2.31 -16.21 -6.49
CA ALA A 4 2.22 -16.01 -7.95
C ALA A 4 2.11 -14.52 -8.33
N LEU A 5 1.34 -13.73 -7.57
CA LEU A 5 1.17 -12.29 -7.81
C LEU A 5 2.47 -11.52 -7.49
N GLN A 6 3.09 -11.83 -6.35
CA GLN A 6 4.37 -11.23 -5.98
C GLN A 6 5.49 -11.58 -6.97
N GLY A 7 5.53 -12.83 -7.45
CA GLY A 7 6.47 -13.29 -8.46
C GLY A 7 6.31 -12.58 -9.80
N SER A 8 5.06 -12.41 -10.26
CA SER A 8 4.77 -11.69 -11.50
C SER A 8 5.19 -10.22 -11.43
N HIS A 9 4.89 -9.55 -10.31
CA HIS A 9 5.38 -8.20 -10.05
C HIS A 9 6.92 -8.15 -10.07
N HIS A 10 7.59 -9.05 -9.34
CA HIS A 10 9.04 -9.11 -9.31
C HIS A 10 9.65 -9.32 -10.71
N TYR A 11 9.03 -10.13 -11.57
CA TYR A 11 9.52 -10.37 -12.94
C TYR A 11 9.52 -9.09 -13.80
N ILE A 12 8.57 -8.16 -13.59
CA ILE A 12 8.59 -6.87 -14.28
C ILE A 12 9.83 -6.06 -13.88
N HIS A 13 10.19 -6.06 -12.59
CA HIS A 13 11.40 -5.41 -12.08
C HIS A 13 12.67 -6.05 -12.66
N SER A 14 12.83 -7.36 -12.51
CA SER A 14 14.11 -8.06 -12.74
C SER A 14 14.28 -8.63 -14.15
N GLY A 15 13.20 -9.01 -14.83
CA GLY A 15 13.21 -9.64 -16.14
C GLY A 15 12.92 -8.66 -17.28
N CYS A 16 11.88 -7.83 -17.14
CA CYS A 16 11.45 -6.94 -18.21
C CYS A 16 12.26 -5.64 -18.28
N ILE A 17 12.31 -4.87 -17.18
CA ILE A 17 12.91 -3.53 -17.18
C ILE A 17 14.40 -3.60 -16.85
N ARG A 18 14.78 -4.40 -15.84
CA ARG A 18 16.17 -4.68 -15.45
C ARG A 18 16.90 -3.42 -14.94
N GLY A 19 18.19 -3.52 -14.65
CA GLY A 19 18.98 -2.39 -14.13
C GLY A 19 18.75 -2.13 -12.64
N THR A 20 18.77 -0.86 -12.22
CA THR A 20 18.67 -0.47 -10.80
C THR A 20 17.33 -0.82 -10.17
N ILE A 21 16.25 -0.87 -10.97
CA ILE A 21 14.91 -1.22 -10.50
C ILE A 21 14.75 -2.71 -10.10
N ALA A 22 15.66 -3.56 -10.57
CA ALA A 22 15.69 -5.00 -10.24
C ALA A 22 16.21 -5.27 -8.82
N ASN A 23 16.99 -4.35 -8.26
CA ASN A 23 17.53 -4.46 -6.91
C ASN A 23 16.57 -3.78 -5.92
N PRO A 24 15.99 -4.50 -4.94
CA PRO A 24 15.03 -3.91 -4.01
C PRO A 24 15.61 -2.75 -3.21
N HIS A 25 16.90 -2.78 -2.87
CA HIS A 25 17.57 -1.70 -2.13
C HIS A 25 17.83 -0.43 -2.96
N PHE A 26 17.82 -0.54 -4.29
CA PHE A 26 18.07 0.59 -5.19
C PHE A 26 16.85 0.96 -6.05
N SER A 27 15.80 0.16 -6.03
CA SER A 27 14.65 0.32 -6.92
C SER A 27 13.97 1.68 -6.77
N PHE A 28 13.94 2.23 -5.56
CA PHE A 28 13.37 3.54 -5.26
C PHE A 28 14.24 4.73 -5.72
N HIS A 29 15.45 4.49 -6.23
CA HIS A 29 16.28 5.53 -6.86
C HIS A 29 15.95 5.74 -8.34
N ASP A 30 15.23 4.80 -8.97
CA ASP A 30 14.78 4.92 -10.34
C ASP A 30 13.32 5.44 -10.35
N PRO A 31 13.04 6.62 -10.93
CA PRO A 31 11.69 7.18 -10.90
C PRO A 31 10.65 6.30 -11.61
N PHE A 32 11.07 5.37 -12.48
CA PHE A 32 10.17 4.45 -13.16
C PHE A 32 9.47 3.48 -12.19
N VAL A 33 10.04 3.26 -11.00
CA VAL A 33 9.41 2.43 -9.95
C VAL A 33 8.02 2.94 -9.58
N PHE A 34 7.83 4.26 -9.56
CA PHE A 34 6.54 4.85 -9.23
C PHE A 34 5.52 4.58 -10.33
N LEU A 35 5.92 4.56 -11.61
CA LEU A 35 5.00 4.25 -12.71
C LEU A 35 4.52 2.79 -12.68
N ILE A 36 5.41 1.84 -12.37
CA ILE A 36 5.04 0.43 -12.21
C ILE A 36 4.08 0.28 -11.04
N ARG A 37 4.42 0.87 -9.89
CA ARG A 37 3.64 0.76 -8.65
C ARG A 37 2.28 1.45 -8.79
N SER A 38 2.19 2.60 -9.45
CA SER A 38 0.90 3.24 -9.77
C SER A 38 0.01 2.36 -10.66
N ASN A 39 0.57 1.56 -11.55
CA ASN A 39 -0.24 0.59 -12.31
C ASN A 39 -0.73 -0.56 -11.43
N VAL A 40 0.06 -1.02 -10.46
CA VAL A 40 -0.39 -1.99 -9.44
C VAL A 40 -1.53 -1.40 -8.62
N ASP A 41 -1.39 -0.16 -8.17
CA ASP A 41 -2.42 0.55 -7.39
C ASP A 41 -3.71 0.71 -8.22
N ARG A 42 -3.60 1.03 -9.51
CA ARG A 42 -4.76 1.07 -10.43
C ARG A 42 -5.46 -0.28 -10.57
N LEU A 43 -4.70 -1.38 -10.64
CA LEU A 43 -5.28 -2.72 -10.72
C LEU A 43 -5.97 -3.11 -9.40
N TRP A 44 -5.37 -2.73 -8.28
CA TRP A 44 -5.94 -2.91 -6.95
C TRP A 44 -7.26 -2.13 -6.81
N ASP A 45 -7.27 -0.85 -7.16
CA ASP A 45 -8.47 0.01 -7.15
C ASP A 45 -9.61 -0.57 -8.01
N ARG A 46 -9.30 -1.06 -9.22
CA ARG A 46 -10.30 -1.76 -10.06
C ARG A 46 -10.85 -3.03 -9.42
N TRP A 47 -10.00 -3.79 -8.72
CA TRP A 47 -10.43 -5.00 -8.02
C TRP A 47 -11.34 -4.65 -6.84
N GLN A 48 -11.01 -3.60 -6.08
CA GLN A 48 -11.83 -3.13 -4.96
C GLN A 48 -13.21 -2.64 -5.43
N ASN A 49 -13.24 -1.87 -6.52
CA ASN A 49 -14.44 -1.26 -7.08
C ASN A 49 -15.20 -2.15 -8.09
N ALA A 50 -14.90 -3.45 -8.15
CA ALA A 50 -15.59 -4.36 -9.06
C ALA A 50 -17.11 -4.42 -8.75
N PRO A 51 -18.01 -4.35 -9.75
CA PRO A 51 -19.45 -4.41 -9.52
C PRO A 51 -19.86 -5.64 -8.70
N GLY A 52 -20.75 -5.44 -7.72
CA GLY A 52 -21.21 -6.49 -6.80
C GLY A 52 -20.23 -6.84 -5.67
N HIS A 53 -19.11 -6.13 -5.53
CA HIS A 53 -18.08 -6.41 -4.52
C HIS A 53 -17.80 -5.24 -3.57
N ALA A 54 -18.81 -4.41 -3.28
CA ALA A 54 -18.66 -3.25 -2.39
C ALA A 54 -18.08 -3.60 -1.00
N TRP A 55 -18.25 -4.84 -0.55
CA TRP A 55 -17.64 -5.35 0.69
C TRP A 55 -16.11 -5.27 0.71
N ARG A 56 -15.44 -5.21 -0.45
CA ARG A 56 -13.96 -5.09 -0.55
C ARG A 56 -13.42 -3.74 -0.06
N LEU A 57 -14.30 -2.75 0.15
CA LEU A 57 -13.96 -1.47 0.75
C LEU A 57 -14.08 -1.51 2.29
N GLY A 58 -14.69 -2.56 2.84
CA GLY A 58 -14.78 -2.80 4.28
C GLY A 58 -13.41 -3.20 4.85
N PRO A 59 -12.85 -2.45 5.82
CA PRO A 59 -11.59 -2.78 6.49
C PRO A 59 -11.51 -4.20 7.04
N GLU A 60 -12.65 -4.78 7.40
CA GLU A 60 -12.79 -6.09 7.99
C GLU A 60 -12.90 -7.24 6.98
N HIS A 61 -12.99 -6.93 5.68
CA HIS A 61 -13.12 -7.94 4.63
C HIS A 61 -12.10 -7.80 3.49
N VAL A 62 -11.47 -6.64 3.33
CA VAL A 62 -10.58 -6.31 2.19
C VAL A 62 -9.39 -7.28 2.06
N HIS A 63 -8.85 -7.80 3.17
CA HIS A 63 -7.74 -8.77 3.16
C HIS A 63 -8.19 -10.20 3.47
N GLY A 64 -9.50 -10.44 3.61
CA GLY A 64 -10.10 -11.76 3.82
C GLY A 64 -9.60 -12.42 5.10
N VAL A 65 -9.11 -13.67 5.01
CA VAL A 65 -8.61 -14.43 6.17
C VAL A 65 -7.48 -13.74 6.95
N HIS A 66 -6.82 -12.76 6.33
CA HIS A 66 -5.75 -11.99 6.96
C HIS A 66 -6.27 -10.90 7.90
N ASP A 67 -7.54 -10.49 7.79
CA ASP A 67 -8.12 -9.43 8.62
C ASP A 67 -8.27 -9.85 10.08
N ASP A 68 -8.62 -11.12 10.33
CA ASP A 68 -8.82 -11.70 11.66
C ASP A 68 -7.55 -12.33 12.26
N SER A 69 -6.48 -12.44 11.48
CA SER A 69 -5.24 -13.08 11.92
C SER A 69 -4.33 -12.07 12.63
N PRO A 70 -4.14 -12.16 13.97
CA PRO A 70 -3.34 -11.18 14.72
C PRO A 70 -1.86 -11.17 14.31
N ALA A 71 -1.35 -12.26 13.73
CA ALA A 71 0.01 -12.36 13.22
C ALA A 71 0.18 -11.80 11.79
N SER A 72 -0.92 -11.42 11.13
CA SER A 72 -0.87 -10.90 9.76
C SER A 72 -0.31 -9.48 9.71
N THR A 73 0.58 -9.23 8.75
CA THR A 73 1.20 -7.92 8.56
C THR A 73 0.22 -6.84 8.14
N VAL A 74 -0.99 -7.19 7.66
CA VAL A 74 -2.04 -6.20 7.34
C VAL A 74 -2.56 -5.49 8.59
N ASN A 75 -2.47 -6.16 9.75
CA ASN A 75 -2.82 -5.63 11.07
C ASN A 75 -1.65 -4.87 11.72
N ALA A 76 -0.45 -4.96 11.15
CA ALA A 76 0.70 -4.23 11.64
C ALA A 76 0.65 -2.76 11.20
N VAL A 77 1.23 -1.91 12.03
CA VAL A 77 1.41 -0.49 11.76
C VAL A 77 2.36 -0.31 10.56
N LEU A 78 1.94 0.47 9.56
CA LEU A 78 2.71 0.74 8.35
C LEU A 78 3.83 1.74 8.63
N GLN A 79 5.06 1.26 8.69
CA GLN A 79 6.25 2.09 8.79
C GLN A 79 6.76 2.47 7.38
N PRO A 80 7.31 3.68 7.16
CA PRO A 80 7.43 4.79 8.11
C PRO A 80 6.21 5.73 8.11
N LEU A 81 5.10 5.35 7.46
CA LEU A 81 3.88 6.16 7.41
C LEU A 81 3.31 6.47 8.80
N ALA A 82 3.51 5.56 9.75
CA ALA A 82 3.17 5.72 11.15
C ALA A 82 4.34 6.24 12.01
N GLY A 83 5.31 6.88 11.37
CA GLY A 83 6.58 7.31 11.96
C GLY A 83 7.61 6.22 11.92
N GLY A 84 8.87 6.57 12.17
CA GLY A 84 9.97 5.61 12.28
C GLY A 84 10.02 5.03 13.69
N ALA A 85 10.34 3.73 13.82
CA ALA A 85 10.50 3.07 15.11
C ALA A 85 11.56 3.73 16.02
N ASP A 86 12.49 4.48 15.43
CA ASP A 86 13.52 5.27 16.10
C ASP A 86 13.07 6.69 16.50
N GLY A 87 11.85 7.08 16.16
CA GLY A 87 11.28 8.41 16.42
C GLY A 87 11.81 9.52 15.50
N ASN A 88 12.71 9.21 14.55
CA ASN A 88 13.34 10.22 13.70
C ASN A 88 12.50 10.58 12.46
N VAL A 89 11.54 9.72 12.11
CA VAL A 89 10.57 10.00 11.05
C VAL A 89 9.23 10.28 11.71
N ARG A 90 8.69 11.49 11.49
CA ARG A 90 7.32 11.81 11.92
C ARG A 90 6.33 10.97 11.11
N PRO A 91 5.20 10.54 11.70
CA PRO A 91 4.16 9.90 10.90
C PRO A 91 3.62 10.86 9.83
N TRP A 92 3.19 10.27 8.73
CA TRP A 92 2.63 10.99 7.60
C TRP A 92 1.32 11.67 8.01
N SER A 93 1.22 12.96 7.72
CA SER A 93 -0.02 13.74 7.81
C SER A 93 -0.22 14.49 6.49
N THR A 94 -1.47 14.82 6.16
CA THR A 94 -1.80 15.64 4.98
C THR A 94 -1.31 17.08 5.12
N GLY A 95 -0.96 17.49 6.34
CA GLY A 95 -0.49 18.84 6.66
C GLY A 95 -1.59 19.90 6.59
N GLU A 96 -2.85 19.50 6.38
CA GLU A 96 -4.00 20.38 6.24
C GLU A 96 -4.45 20.97 7.58
N ASP A 97 -4.26 20.24 8.68
CA ASP A 97 -4.46 20.71 10.04
C ASP A 97 -3.18 20.49 10.88
N PRO A 98 -2.51 21.56 11.34
CA PRO A 98 -1.33 21.49 12.22
C PRO A 98 -1.60 20.82 13.58
N SER A 99 -2.86 20.66 13.96
CA SER A 99 -3.29 20.04 15.21
C SER A 99 -3.70 18.57 15.05
N ASP A 100 -3.77 18.05 13.82
CA ASP A 100 -4.15 16.66 13.57
C ASP A 100 -3.01 15.73 13.98
N PRO A 101 -3.18 14.94 15.05
CA PRO A 101 -2.10 14.12 15.56
C PRO A 101 -1.75 13.06 14.50
N PRO A 102 -0.46 12.90 14.18
CA PRO A 102 -0.02 11.87 13.27
C PRO A 102 -0.48 10.49 13.79
N THR A 103 -1.48 9.90 13.13
CA THR A 103 -2.11 8.66 13.59
C THR A 103 -1.46 7.46 12.91
N ALA A 104 -1.11 6.45 13.70
CA ALA A 104 -0.55 5.21 13.18
C ALA A 104 -1.58 4.47 12.32
N LYS A 105 -1.26 4.25 11.04
CA LYS A 105 -2.13 3.56 10.09
C LYS A 105 -1.70 2.11 9.91
N THR A 106 -2.65 1.20 9.77
CA THR A 106 -2.42 -0.18 9.31
C THR A 106 -2.85 -0.31 7.85
N SER A 107 -2.71 -1.49 7.25
CA SER A 107 -3.22 -1.73 5.89
C SER A 107 -4.75 -1.76 5.81
N LYS A 108 -5.44 -1.70 6.96
CA LYS A 108 -6.90 -1.69 7.09
C LYS A 108 -7.46 -0.29 7.29
N ASP A 109 -6.60 0.73 7.44
CA ASP A 109 -7.05 2.11 7.59
C ASP A 109 -7.91 2.52 6.37
N PRO A 110 -9.09 3.13 6.56
CA PRO A 110 -9.97 3.50 5.45
C PRO A 110 -9.28 4.36 4.38
N THR A 111 -8.34 5.22 4.77
CA THR A 111 -7.59 6.06 3.82
C THR A 111 -6.52 5.29 3.02
N VAL A 112 -6.17 4.09 3.47
CA VAL A 112 -5.27 3.15 2.76
C VAL A 112 -6.08 2.20 1.88
N VAL A 113 -7.22 1.73 2.38
CA VAL A 113 -8.13 0.84 1.65
C VAL A 113 -8.82 1.59 0.52
N ALA A 114 -9.39 2.76 0.79
CA ALA A 114 -10.10 3.57 -0.19
C ALA A 114 -9.61 5.02 -0.04
N PRO A 115 -8.49 5.38 -0.68
CA PRO A 115 -8.03 6.77 -0.69
C PRO A 115 -9.13 7.67 -1.22
N ALA A 116 -9.21 8.91 -0.70
CA ALA A 116 -10.18 9.88 -1.18
C ALA A 116 -10.05 10.00 -2.71
N HIS A 117 -11.14 9.71 -3.41
CA HIS A 117 -11.24 10.05 -4.81
C HIS A 117 -11.55 11.55 -4.86
N ASP A 118 -10.84 12.31 -5.70
CA ASP A 118 -11.30 13.67 -6.03
C ASP A 118 -12.75 13.54 -6.53
N ASP A 119 -13.69 14.17 -5.83
CA ASP A 119 -15.09 14.26 -6.24
C ASP A 119 -15.11 14.80 -7.68
N ARG A 120 -15.50 13.94 -8.62
CA ARG A 120 -15.73 14.31 -10.03
C ARG A 120 -17.20 14.58 -10.27
#